data_AF-U3TST1-F1
#
_entry.id   AF-U3TST1-F1
#
_cell.length_a   1.000
_cell.length_b   1.000
_cell.length_c   1.000
_cell.angle_alpha   90.00
_cell.angle_beta   90.00
_cell.angle_gamma   90.00
#
_symmetry.space_group_name_H-M   'P 1'
#
loop_
_entity.id
_entity.type
_entity.pdbx_description
1 polymer ?
#
loop_
_entity_poly.entity_id
_entity_poly.type
_entity_poly.pdbx_seq_one_letter_code
_entity_poly.pdbx_strand_id
1 'polypeptide(L)'
;MYGFDDRLRGHLQAEPRLAQEDFIIHRRDGLFAYNLAVVVDDHFQGVTEIVRGADLIEPTVRQIALYQQFGWPEPAYLHLPLAITPDGNKLSKQNHAPALPDGDPRPVLVQALSFLGQPVLPGWQGPWAGDAAGPCRYTLG
;
A
#
# COMPACT_ATOMS: atom_id res chain seq x y z
N MET A 1 19.73 -1.65 -15.79
CA MET A 1 19.81 -1.04 -14.45
C MET A 1 18.54 -1.46 -13.74
N TYR A 2 18.65 -2.23 -12.65
CA TYR A 2 17.50 -2.82 -11.97
C TYR A 2 17.21 -1.96 -10.74
N GLY A 3 16.41 -0.93 -10.93
CA GLY A 3 16.02 -0.01 -9.86
C GLY A 3 14.81 0.78 -10.30
N PHE A 4 14.07 1.30 -9.34
CA PHE A 4 12.87 2.09 -9.58
C PHE A 4 12.78 3.23 -8.59
N ASP A 5 12.07 4.29 -8.98
CA ASP A 5 11.88 5.45 -8.12
C ASP A 5 10.61 5.26 -7.27
N ASP A 6 10.80 5.30 -5.95
CA ASP A 6 9.72 5.36 -4.98
C ASP A 6 9.53 6.79 -4.50
N ARG A 7 8.30 7.28 -4.53
CA ARG A 7 8.00 8.68 -4.20
C ARG A 7 8.25 9.05 -2.73
N LEU A 8 8.29 8.09 -1.82
CA LEU A 8 8.59 8.33 -0.42
C LEU A 8 10.03 7.95 -0.06
N ARG A 9 10.57 6.89 -0.69
CA ARG A 9 11.87 6.30 -0.33
C ARG A 9 13.02 6.69 -1.27
N GLY A 10 12.72 7.38 -2.36
CA GLY A 10 13.68 7.72 -3.41
C GLY A 10 14.01 6.53 -4.30
N HIS A 11 15.18 6.56 -4.93
CA HIS A 11 15.61 5.51 -5.84
C HIS A 11 15.95 4.22 -5.08
N LEU A 12 15.24 3.13 -5.39
CA LEU A 12 15.47 1.81 -4.82
C LEU A 12 16.20 0.93 -5.83
N GLN A 13 17.37 0.42 -5.44
CA GLN A 13 18.10 -0.58 -6.22
C GLN A 13 17.52 -1.97 -5.96
N ALA A 14 17.18 -2.67 -7.03
CA ALA A 14 16.74 -4.04 -6.99
C ALA A 14 17.92 -5.00 -7.03
N GLU A 15 17.78 -6.12 -6.33
CA GLU A 15 18.66 -7.28 -6.49
C GLU A 15 18.62 -7.75 -7.96
N PRO A 16 19.76 -7.76 -8.68
CA PRO A 16 19.79 -8.12 -10.10
C PRO A 16 19.20 -9.51 -10.38
N ARG A 17 19.37 -10.45 -9.44
CA ARG A 17 18.82 -11.79 -9.54
C ARG A 17 17.30 -11.80 -9.56
N LEU A 18 16.64 -10.97 -8.74
CA LEU A 18 15.17 -10.88 -8.72
C LEU A 18 14.61 -10.27 -10.00
N ALA A 19 15.34 -9.32 -10.58
CA ALA A 19 14.91 -8.61 -11.79
C ALA A 19 15.12 -9.42 -13.08
N GLN A 20 16.02 -10.40 -13.07
CA GLN A 20 16.31 -11.29 -14.20
C GLN A 20 15.67 -12.68 -14.06
N GLU A 21 14.95 -12.93 -12.97
CA GLU A 21 14.36 -14.24 -12.71
C GLU A 21 13.13 -14.46 -13.60
N ASP A 22 13.09 -15.62 -14.26
CA ASP A 22 11.87 -16.13 -14.88
C ASP A 22 10.92 -16.62 -13.77
N PHE A 23 9.95 -15.79 -13.41
CA PHE A 23 8.97 -16.13 -12.39
C PHE A 23 7.67 -16.67 -12.99
N ILE A 24 6.98 -17.49 -12.19
CA ILE A 24 5.71 -18.12 -12.59
C ILE A 24 4.64 -17.04 -12.78
N ILE A 25 3.98 -17.05 -13.94
CA ILE A 25 2.81 -16.20 -14.25
C ILE A 25 1.49 -16.97 -14.27
N HIS A 26 1.53 -18.27 -14.59
CA HIS A 26 0.41 -19.20 -14.53
C HIS A 26 0.86 -20.51 -13.91
N ARG A 27 0.18 -20.93 -12.86
CA ARG A 27 0.54 -22.12 -12.07
C ARG A 27 -0.08 -23.37 -12.68
N ARG A 28 0.54 -24.53 -12.42
CA ARG A 28 0.05 -25.85 -12.87
C ARG A 28 -1.35 -26.18 -12.35
N ASP A 29 -1.75 -25.66 -11.21
CA ASP A 29 -3.09 -25.83 -10.65
C ASP A 29 -4.15 -24.90 -11.27
N GLY A 30 -3.80 -24.17 -12.33
CA GLY A 30 -4.70 -23.34 -13.10
C GLY A 30 -4.84 -21.90 -12.59
N LEU A 31 -4.26 -21.57 -11.43
CA LEU A 31 -4.32 -20.23 -10.87
C LEU A 31 -3.29 -19.29 -11.51
N PHE A 32 -3.69 -18.05 -11.77
CA PHE A 32 -2.75 -16.99 -12.16
C PHE A 32 -1.92 -16.55 -10.97
N ALA A 33 -0.64 -16.23 -11.22
CA ALA A 33 0.23 -15.71 -10.18
C ALA A 33 -0.14 -14.26 -9.83
N TYR A 34 0.07 -13.89 -8.58
CA TYR A 34 -0.23 -12.55 -8.06
C TYR A 34 0.36 -11.42 -8.93
N ASN A 35 1.63 -11.54 -9.36
CA ASN A 35 2.28 -10.50 -10.16
C ASN A 35 1.59 -10.28 -11.51
N LEU A 36 1.09 -11.34 -12.16
CA LEU A 36 0.37 -11.20 -13.41
C LEU A 36 -1.00 -10.54 -13.18
N ALA A 37 -1.76 -11.06 -12.20
CA ALA A 37 -3.10 -10.57 -11.92
C ALA A 37 -3.10 -9.07 -11.60
N VAL A 38 -2.23 -8.63 -10.67
CA VAL A 38 -2.14 -7.22 -10.27
C VAL A 38 -1.79 -6.31 -11.44
N VAL A 39 -0.77 -6.66 -12.24
CA VAL A 39 -0.34 -5.82 -13.36
C VAL A 39 -1.43 -5.67 -14.42
N VAL A 40 -2.14 -6.77 -14.72
CA VAL A 40 -3.23 -6.75 -15.70
C VAL A 40 -4.40 -5.92 -15.18
N ASP A 41 -4.80 -6.11 -13.92
CA ASP A 41 -5.93 -5.38 -13.33
C ASP A 41 -5.62 -3.89 -13.16
N ASP A 42 -4.44 -3.54 -12.65
CA ASP A 42 -4.01 -2.14 -12.49
C ASP A 42 -4.00 -1.41 -13.85
N HIS A 43 -3.45 -2.05 -14.89
CA HIS A 43 -3.45 -1.50 -16.24
C HIS A 43 -4.87 -1.33 -16.79
N PHE A 44 -5.71 -2.37 -16.66
CA PHE A 44 -7.10 -2.35 -17.12
C PHE A 44 -7.93 -1.26 -16.44
N GLN A 45 -7.69 -1.03 -15.15
CA GLN A 45 -8.36 0.01 -14.37
C GLN A 45 -7.75 1.41 -14.56
N GLY A 46 -6.64 1.54 -15.28
CA GLY A 46 -5.97 2.82 -15.51
C GLY A 46 -5.29 3.39 -14.26
N VAL A 47 -4.78 2.54 -13.37
CA VAL A 47 -4.04 2.95 -12.18
C VAL A 47 -2.77 3.69 -12.60
N THR A 48 -2.59 4.91 -12.10
CA THR A 48 -1.44 5.77 -12.41
C THR A 48 -0.40 5.82 -11.28
N GLU A 49 -0.80 5.49 -10.06
CA GLU A 49 0.05 5.46 -8.88
C GLU A 49 -0.37 4.34 -7.92
N ILE A 50 0.59 3.52 -7.50
CA ILE A 50 0.41 2.41 -6.58
C ILE A 50 0.95 2.79 -5.22
N VAL A 51 0.05 2.92 -4.24
CA VAL A 51 0.37 3.17 -2.83
C VAL A 51 0.11 1.90 -2.02
N ARG A 52 1.16 1.30 -1.45
CA ARG A 52 1.06 0.02 -0.72
C ARG A 52 2.12 -0.14 0.37
N GLY A 53 2.06 -1.21 1.15
CA GLY A 53 3.02 -1.49 2.23
C GLY A 53 4.43 -1.83 1.72
N ALA A 54 5.46 -1.49 2.49
CA ALA A 54 6.86 -1.74 2.13
C ALA A 54 7.28 -3.23 2.11
N ASP A 55 6.43 -4.14 2.58
CA ASP A 55 6.58 -5.58 2.39
C ASP A 55 6.46 -5.99 0.91
N LEU A 56 5.85 -5.15 0.07
CA LEU A 56 5.66 -5.40 -1.35
C LEU A 56 6.71 -4.74 -2.25
N ILE A 57 7.80 -4.20 -1.68
CA ILE A 57 8.89 -3.60 -2.47
C ILE A 57 9.55 -4.61 -3.42
N GLU A 58 9.87 -5.82 -2.94
CA GLU A 58 10.53 -6.84 -3.77
C GLU A 58 9.65 -7.31 -4.96
N PRO A 59 8.34 -7.61 -4.79
CA PRO A 59 7.44 -7.87 -5.90
C PRO A 59 7.37 -6.76 -6.96
N THR A 60 7.56 -5.49 -6.57
CA THR A 60 7.50 -4.34 -7.50
C THR A 60 8.43 -4.52 -8.70
N VAL A 61 9.64 -5.03 -8.48
CA VAL A 61 10.64 -5.23 -9.54
C VAL A 61 10.12 -6.17 -10.62
N ARG A 62 9.45 -7.26 -10.21
CA ARG A 62 8.87 -8.25 -11.14
C ARG A 62 7.66 -7.68 -11.89
N GLN A 63 6.88 -6.83 -11.22
CA GLN A 63 5.71 -6.18 -11.82
C GLN A 63 6.12 -5.13 -12.85
N ILE A 64 7.16 -4.34 -12.56
CA ILE A 64 7.79 -3.41 -13.51
C ILE A 64 8.28 -4.17 -14.75
N ALA A 65 8.94 -5.31 -14.56
CA ALA A 65 9.36 -6.15 -15.68
C ALA A 65 8.17 -6.58 -16.56
N LEU A 66 7.01 -6.92 -15.97
CA LEU A 66 5.80 -7.22 -16.75
C LEU A 66 5.27 -6.01 -17.53
N TYR A 67 5.18 -4.83 -16.89
CA TYR A 67 4.78 -3.60 -17.58
C TYR A 67 5.67 -3.33 -18.80
N GLN A 68 6.99 -3.49 -18.64
CA GLN A 68 7.97 -3.33 -19.71
C GLN A 68 7.78 -4.36 -20.82
N GLN A 69 7.56 -5.64 -20.48
CA GLN A 69 7.34 -6.71 -21.46
C GLN A 69 6.02 -6.54 -22.23
N PHE A 70 4.98 -6.03 -21.58
CA PHE A 70 3.70 -5.72 -22.24
C PHE A 70 3.74 -4.42 -23.05
N GLY A 71 4.79 -3.60 -22.90
CA GLY A 71 4.87 -2.28 -23.54
C GLY A 71 3.86 -1.29 -22.97
N TRP A 72 3.45 -1.48 -21.72
CA TRP A 72 2.47 -0.64 -21.04
C TRP A 72 3.15 0.47 -20.23
N PRO A 73 2.46 1.61 -20.01
CA PRO A 73 2.96 2.65 -19.13
C PRO A 73 3.06 2.12 -17.69
N GLU A 74 4.23 2.29 -17.09
CA GLU A 74 4.49 1.96 -15.69
C GLU A 74 3.84 3.02 -14.77
N PRO A 75 3.13 2.62 -13.70
CA PRO A 75 2.60 3.56 -12.72
C PRO A 75 3.70 4.10 -11.81
N ALA A 76 3.44 5.22 -11.13
CA ALA A 76 4.30 5.66 -10.04
C ALA A 76 4.15 4.73 -8.81
N TYR A 77 5.20 4.63 -7.98
CA TYR A 77 5.17 3.79 -6.77
C TYR A 77 5.42 4.60 -5.50
N LEU A 78 4.71 4.25 -4.43
CA LEU A 78 4.94 4.74 -3.07
C LEU A 78 4.73 3.62 -2.05
N HIS A 79 5.78 3.29 -1.30
CA HIS A 79 5.75 2.22 -0.29
C HIS A 79 5.72 2.74 1.15
N LEU A 80 4.55 2.62 1.79
CA LEU A 80 4.28 3.02 3.16
C LEU A 80 5.14 2.25 4.18
N PRO A 81 5.51 2.86 5.32
CA PRO A 81 6.23 2.19 6.39
C PRO A 81 5.53 0.92 6.89
N LEU A 82 6.31 -0.06 7.31
CA LEU A 82 5.76 -1.25 7.98
C LEU A 82 5.34 -0.88 9.39
N ALA A 83 4.11 -1.24 9.76
CA ALA A 83 3.69 -1.18 11.15
C ALA A 83 4.42 -2.28 11.94
N ILE A 84 5.08 -1.88 13.02
CA ILE A 84 5.83 -2.77 13.91
C ILE A 84 5.26 -2.68 15.32
N THR A 85 5.26 -3.79 16.06
CA THR A 85 4.95 -3.82 17.48
C THR A 85 6.08 -3.15 18.28
N PRO A 86 5.85 -2.76 19.54
CA PRO A 86 6.91 -2.26 20.42
C PRO A 86 8.12 -3.20 20.53
N ASP A 87 7.89 -4.51 20.40
CA ASP A 87 8.92 -5.56 20.43
C ASP A 87 9.67 -5.71 19.08
N GLY A 88 9.39 -4.85 18.09
CA GLY A 88 10.04 -4.85 16.78
C GLY A 88 9.48 -5.87 15.78
N ASN A 89 8.42 -6.61 16.13
CA ASN A 89 7.80 -7.57 15.23
C ASN A 89 6.88 -6.87 14.22
N LYS A 90 6.83 -7.34 12.97
CA LYS A 90 5.87 -6.84 11.98
C LYS A 90 4.44 -7.07 12.50
N LEU A 91 3.61 -6.04 12.49
CA LEU A 91 2.15 -6.18 12.64
C LEU A 91 1.62 -6.86 11.38
N SER A 92 1.53 -8.19 11.43
CA SER A 92 1.03 -9.01 10.33
C SER A 92 -0.01 -9.99 10.86
N LYS A 93 -0.89 -10.46 9.98
CA LYS A 93 -1.86 -11.53 10.31
C LYS A 93 -1.18 -12.82 10.78
N GLN A 94 0.09 -13.05 10.40
CA GLN A 94 0.87 -14.21 10.85
C GLN A 94 1.33 -14.08 12.31
N ASN A 95 1.43 -12.86 12.84
CA ASN A 95 1.85 -12.57 14.22
C ASN A 95 0.65 -12.28 15.15
N HIS A 96 -0.53 -12.82 14.85
CA HIS A 96 -1.75 -12.60 15.63
C HIS A 96 -2.14 -11.11 15.80
N ALA A 97 -1.90 -10.29 14.78
CA ALA A 97 -2.40 -8.91 14.80
C ALA A 97 -3.91 -8.90 15.06
N PRO A 98 -4.40 -8.13 16.05
CA PRO A 98 -5.81 -8.08 16.36
C PRO A 98 -6.61 -7.57 15.16
N ALA A 99 -7.84 -8.07 15.00
CA ALA A 99 -8.77 -7.50 14.04
C ALA A 99 -9.04 -6.03 14.38
N LEU A 100 -9.47 -5.26 13.38
CA LEU A 100 -10.00 -3.92 13.64
C LEU A 100 -11.20 -4.04 14.59
N PRO A 101 -11.33 -3.16 15.60
CA PRO A 101 -12.46 -3.18 16.50
C PRO A 101 -13.76 -2.84 15.76
N ASP A 102 -14.86 -3.51 16.10
CA ASP A 102 -16.19 -3.28 15.51
C ASP A 102 -16.88 -1.99 16.00
N GLY A 103 -16.26 -1.30 16.96
CA GLY A 103 -16.78 -0.08 17.58
C GLY A 103 -16.49 1.19 16.75
N ASP A 104 -16.45 2.33 17.43
CA ASP A 104 -16.08 3.59 16.80
C ASP A 104 -14.69 3.50 16.16
N PRO A 105 -14.55 3.67 14.82
CA PRO A 105 -13.28 3.52 14.13
C PRO A 105 -12.37 4.74 14.28
N ARG A 106 -12.89 5.88 14.75
CA ARG A 106 -12.15 7.16 14.77
C ARG A 106 -10.86 7.07 15.60
N PRO A 107 -10.81 6.47 16.80
CA PRO A 107 -9.56 6.32 17.54
C PRO A 107 -8.49 5.54 16.77
N VAL A 108 -8.88 4.47 16.06
CA VAL A 108 -7.95 3.67 15.25
C VAL A 108 -7.49 4.45 14.01
N LEU A 109 -8.39 5.21 13.38
CA LEU A 109 -8.03 6.06 12.26
C LEU A 109 -7.05 7.17 12.67
N VAL A 110 -7.26 7.79 13.84
CA VAL A 110 -6.34 8.77 14.42
C VAL A 110 -4.95 8.14 14.62
N GLN A 111 -4.88 6.93 15.17
CA GLN A 111 -3.62 6.20 15.32
C GLN A 111 -2.95 5.93 13.96
N ALA A 112 -3.71 5.51 12.95
CA ALA A 112 -3.21 5.27 11.61
C ALA A 112 -2.68 6.55 10.95
N LEU A 113 -3.40 7.67 11.07
CA LEU A 113 -2.96 8.97 10.56
C LEU A 113 -1.68 9.42 11.26
N SER A 114 -1.61 9.32 12.58
CA SER A 114 -0.39 9.63 13.34
C SER A 114 0.79 8.73 12.94
N PHE A 115 0.55 7.43 12.72
CA PHE A 115 1.56 6.50 12.22
C PHE A 115 2.09 6.92 10.83
N LEU A 116 1.20 7.39 9.96
CA LEU A 116 1.55 7.90 8.63
C LEU A 116 2.11 9.34 8.65
N GLY A 117 2.33 9.92 9.82
CA GLY A 117 2.82 11.29 9.98
C GLY A 117 1.83 12.37 9.48
N GLN A 118 0.54 12.03 9.38
CA GLN A 118 -0.50 12.92 8.88
C GLN A 118 -1.12 13.77 10.00
N PRO A 119 -1.58 15.00 9.69
CA PRO A 119 -2.26 15.84 10.67
C PRO A 119 -3.59 15.19 11.10
N VAL A 120 -3.88 15.29 12.40
CA VAL A 120 -5.15 14.81 12.97
C VAL A 120 -6.02 16.01 13.30
N LEU A 121 -7.24 16.05 12.73
CA LEU A 121 -8.19 17.13 13.00
C LEU A 121 -8.67 17.12 14.46
N PRO A 122 -8.79 18.28 15.13
CA PRO A 122 -9.18 18.35 16.54
C PRO A 122 -10.51 17.66 16.87
N GLY A 123 -11.49 17.74 15.96
CA GLY A 123 -12.82 17.11 16.14
C GLY A 123 -12.83 15.58 16.10
N TRP A 124 -11.71 14.95 15.78
CA TRP A 124 -11.56 13.50 15.70
C TRP A 124 -10.94 12.90 16.97
N GLN A 125 -10.54 13.74 17.92
CA GLN A 125 -9.83 13.35 19.14
C GLN A 125 -10.77 13.11 20.35
N GLY A 126 -12.09 13.24 20.18
CA GLY A 126 -13.09 13.12 21.25
C GLY A 126 -14.21 12.10 20.99
N PRO A 127 -14.97 11.68 22.03
CA PRO A 127 -16.11 10.76 21.88
C PRO A 127 -17.14 11.30 20.88
N TRP A 128 -17.75 10.40 20.11
CA TRP A 128 -18.71 10.76 19.07
C TRP A 128 -19.98 11.25 19.78
N ALA A 129 -20.16 12.56 19.83
CA ALA A 129 -21.43 13.15 20.23
C ALA A 129 -22.40 12.95 19.05
N GLY A 130 -23.04 11.79 19.00
CA GLY A 130 -24.21 11.58 18.15
C GLY A 130 -25.24 12.68 18.41
N ASP A 131 -25.83 13.19 17.33
CA ASP A 131 -27.01 14.06 17.31
C ASP A 131 -26.83 15.58 17.51
N ALA A 132 -25.75 16.18 17.00
CA ALA A 132 -25.73 17.61 16.72
C ALA A 132 -25.24 17.91 15.29
N ALA A 133 -26.07 17.57 14.30
CA ALA A 133 -25.87 18.00 12.92
C ALA A 133 -26.03 19.53 12.81
N GLY A 134 -24.92 20.27 12.94
CA GLY A 134 -24.74 21.58 12.33
C GLY A 134 -23.99 21.40 11.01
N PRO A 135 -24.38 22.06 9.90
CA PRO A 135 -23.81 21.77 8.60
C PRO A 135 -22.34 22.16 8.57
N CYS A 136 -21.44 21.17 8.44
CA CYS A 136 -20.05 21.40 8.09
C CYS A 136 -20.00 22.13 6.74
N ARG A 137 -19.85 23.46 6.80
CA ARG A 137 -19.51 24.28 5.65
C ARG A 137 -18.00 24.20 5.46
N TYR A 138 -17.57 23.42 4.47
CA TYR A 138 -16.21 23.56 3.92
C TYR A 138 -16.20 24.81 3.05
N THR A 139 -15.65 25.92 3.56
CA THR A 139 -15.19 27.00 2.69
C THR A 139 -13.79 26.63 2.20
N LEU A 140 -13.70 26.30 0.90
CA LEU A 140 -12.44 26.24 0.17
C LEU A 140 -11.81 27.64 0.18
N GLY A 141 -10.60 27.73 0.73
CA GLY A 141 -9.71 28.89 0.63
C GLY A 141 -8.38 28.43 0.07
#